data_AF-A0A2S6S234-F1
#
_entry.id   AF-A0A2S6S234-F1
#
_cell.length_a   1.000
_cell.length_b   1.000
_cell.length_c   1.000
_cell.angle_alpha   90.00
_cell.angle_beta   90.00
_cell.angle_gamma   90.00
#
_symmetry.space_group_name_H-M   'P 1'
#
loop_
_entity.id
_entity.type
_entity.pdbx_description
1 polymer ?
#
loop_
_entity_poly.entity_id
_entity_poly.type
_entity_poly.pdbx_seq_one_letter_code
_entity_poly.pdbx_strand_id
1 'polypeptide(L)'
;MKIHPLTSNFVDSLKIVNEKFQYISLPKAEKYFGFKISDLPFSYRILLENVLRKFDDSTITAQDVKNLIALKSGKEIFFSPSRVLMQDYTGVPAIADLAAMRDKVKNEGFDPKIINPVVPVSLVIDHSISVDSFATSESLEENVKIEYLRNSERYKLLKWAQSSLKNFKLFPPGSGICHQINLEYLTEVVSKKNNFLFCDSVVGTDSHTTMVNALAILGWGVGGIEAEAVMLGQPISMQLPEVVGIKISGKLNEGITATDTVLFLTEKLRKLNVVGKFVEFFGPGLKNLNLSERSTISNMAPEYGATCGFFPIDLETIKYLKMTGREKTQINIIEKFSKKQNLWHTDDHEKIKYHQVE
;
A
#
# COMPACT_ATOMS: atom_id res chain seq x y z
N MET A 1 9.17 4.27 -20.43
CA MET A 1 8.42 3.02 -20.21
C MET A 1 7.94 2.57 -21.58
N LYS A 2 8.36 1.41 -22.08
CA LYS A 2 7.74 0.86 -23.30
C LYS A 2 6.34 0.41 -22.90
N ILE A 3 5.32 1.06 -23.44
CA ILE A 3 3.92 0.72 -23.16
C ILE A 3 3.53 -0.36 -24.15
N HIS A 4 2.96 -1.46 -23.66
CA HIS A 4 2.46 -2.52 -24.52
C HIS A 4 1.35 -1.99 -25.46
N PRO A 5 1.25 -2.44 -26.72
CA PRO A 5 0.21 -1.97 -27.63
C PRO A 5 -1.21 -2.06 -27.05
N LEU A 6 -1.53 -3.13 -26.32
CA LEU A 6 -2.82 -3.26 -25.63
C LEU A 6 -3.01 -2.14 -24.57
N THR A 7 -2.02 -1.93 -23.72
CA THR A 7 -2.05 -0.87 -22.70
C THR A 7 -2.17 0.52 -23.31
N SER A 8 -1.59 0.73 -24.50
CA SER A 8 -1.65 2.03 -25.21
C SER A 8 -3.09 2.44 -25.58
N ASN A 9 -3.98 1.46 -25.82
CA ASN A 9 -5.39 1.70 -26.11
C ASN A 9 -6.14 2.31 -24.92
N PHE A 10 -5.63 2.09 -23.70
CA PHE A 10 -6.25 2.55 -22.46
C PHE A 10 -5.64 3.84 -21.94
N VAL A 11 -4.58 4.36 -22.57
CA VAL A 11 -3.96 5.63 -22.13
C VAL A 11 -4.97 6.76 -22.29
N ASP A 12 -5.19 7.50 -21.21
CA ASP A 12 -5.97 8.73 -21.19
C ASP A 12 -5.16 9.82 -20.48
N SER A 13 -5.70 11.05 -20.44
CA SER A 13 -5.03 12.17 -19.82
C SER A 13 -5.91 12.96 -18.87
N LEU A 14 -5.27 13.52 -17.86
CA LEU A 14 -5.89 14.36 -16.85
C LEU A 14 -5.13 15.69 -16.81
N LYS A 15 -5.85 16.80 -16.99
CA LYS A 15 -5.29 18.14 -16.84
C LYS A 15 -5.59 18.67 -15.44
N ILE A 16 -4.54 19.01 -14.70
CA ILE A 16 -4.62 19.65 -13.38
C ILE A 16 -3.88 20.97 -13.47
N VAL A 17 -4.63 22.08 -13.35
CA VAL A 17 -4.09 23.43 -13.52
C VAL A 17 -3.40 23.53 -14.90
N ASN A 18 -2.06 23.66 -14.93
CA ASN A 18 -1.25 23.80 -16.14
C ASN A 18 -0.45 22.54 -16.49
N GLU A 19 -0.58 21.46 -15.69
CA GLU A 19 0.09 20.19 -15.95
C GLU A 19 -0.86 19.18 -16.60
N LYS A 20 -0.34 18.41 -17.57
CA LYS A 20 -1.03 17.31 -18.20
C LYS A 20 -0.39 16.00 -17.75
N PHE A 21 -1.20 15.13 -17.19
CA PHE A 21 -0.82 13.79 -16.78
C PHE A 21 -1.41 12.74 -17.71
N GLN A 22 -0.72 11.62 -17.88
CA GLN A 22 -1.22 10.42 -18.52
C GLN A 22 -1.52 9.34 -17.48
N TYR A 23 -2.43 8.43 -17.78
CA TYR A 23 -2.74 7.28 -16.93
C TYR A 23 -3.44 6.18 -17.75
N ILE A 24 -3.53 4.98 -17.18
CA ILE A 24 -4.32 3.87 -17.76
C ILE A 24 -5.77 3.99 -17.29
N SER A 25 -6.68 4.27 -18.23
CA SER A 25 -8.09 4.51 -17.97
C SER A 25 -8.85 3.20 -17.80
N LEU A 26 -9.32 2.94 -16.59
CA LEU A 26 -10.23 1.85 -16.30
C LEU A 26 -11.52 1.99 -17.15
N PRO A 27 -12.19 3.16 -17.27
CA PRO A 27 -13.38 3.28 -18.14
C PRO A 27 -13.14 2.92 -19.61
N LYS A 28 -11.92 3.10 -20.14
CA LYS A 28 -11.59 2.62 -21.49
C LYS A 28 -11.47 1.09 -21.52
N ALA A 29 -10.83 0.49 -20.51
CA ALA A 29 -10.77 -0.96 -20.35
C ALA A 29 -12.18 -1.56 -20.17
N GLU A 30 -13.07 -0.90 -19.43
CA GLU A 30 -14.49 -1.26 -19.27
C GLU A 30 -15.19 -1.45 -20.61
N LYS A 31 -15.07 -0.46 -21.50
CA LYS A 31 -15.64 -0.51 -22.85
C LYS A 31 -15.00 -1.59 -23.72
N TYR A 32 -13.70 -1.79 -23.58
CA TYR A 32 -12.95 -2.73 -24.41
C TYR A 32 -13.24 -4.19 -24.04
N PHE A 33 -13.24 -4.51 -22.74
CA PHE A 33 -13.48 -5.87 -22.25
C PHE A 33 -14.97 -6.19 -22.00
N GLY A 34 -15.85 -5.19 -22.04
CA GLY A 34 -17.29 -5.37 -21.94
C GLY A 34 -17.75 -5.79 -20.54
N PHE A 35 -17.32 -5.05 -19.51
CA PHE A 35 -17.74 -5.28 -18.12
C PHE A 35 -18.24 -3.98 -17.47
N LYS A 36 -18.59 -4.03 -16.18
CA LYS A 36 -18.94 -2.85 -15.39
C LYS A 36 -17.95 -2.69 -14.25
N ILE A 37 -17.20 -1.58 -14.21
CA ILE A 37 -16.21 -1.36 -13.14
C ILE A 37 -16.90 -1.21 -11.78
N SER A 38 -18.10 -0.62 -11.78
CA SER A 38 -18.94 -0.44 -10.60
C SER A 38 -19.26 -1.73 -9.86
N ASP A 39 -19.23 -2.86 -10.57
CA ASP A 39 -19.53 -4.18 -10.00
C ASP A 39 -18.33 -4.76 -9.24
N LEU A 40 -17.10 -4.26 -9.47
CA LEU A 40 -15.89 -4.80 -8.84
C LEU A 40 -15.65 -4.16 -7.46
N PRO A 41 -15.16 -4.92 -6.46
CA PRO A 41 -14.60 -4.34 -5.23
C PRO A 41 -13.52 -3.32 -5.53
N PHE A 42 -13.40 -2.27 -4.72
CA PHE A 42 -12.40 -1.22 -4.94
C PHE A 42 -10.97 -1.75 -4.93
N SER A 43 -10.67 -2.68 -4.02
CA SER A 43 -9.40 -3.42 -3.97
C SER A 43 -9.06 -4.11 -5.31
N TYR A 44 -10.05 -4.73 -5.95
CA TYR A 44 -9.92 -5.33 -7.29
C TYR A 44 -9.74 -4.29 -8.39
N ARG A 45 -10.32 -3.09 -8.26
CA ARG A 45 -10.07 -1.99 -9.21
C ARG A 45 -8.61 -1.53 -9.17
N ILE A 46 -7.97 -1.53 -7.99
CA ILE A 46 -6.54 -1.25 -7.83
C ILE A 46 -5.69 -2.35 -8.48
N LEU A 47 -6.03 -3.64 -8.27
CA LEU A 47 -5.35 -4.75 -8.93
C LEU A 47 -5.48 -4.68 -10.47
N LEU A 48 -6.66 -4.32 -10.97
CA LEU A 48 -6.93 -4.16 -12.39
C LEU A 48 -6.11 -3.03 -13.01
N GLU A 49 -6.00 -1.87 -12.34
CA GLU A 49 -5.10 -0.80 -12.78
C GLU A 49 -3.66 -1.30 -12.87
N ASN A 50 -3.20 -2.02 -11.85
CA ASN A 50 -1.84 -2.53 -11.77
C ASN A 50 -1.51 -3.45 -12.94
N VAL A 51 -2.39 -4.43 -13.18
CA VAL A 51 -2.29 -5.42 -14.26
C VAL A 51 -2.33 -4.75 -15.63
N LEU A 52 -3.28 -3.85 -15.88
CA LEU A 52 -3.36 -3.16 -17.18
C LEU A 52 -2.13 -2.28 -17.45
N ARG A 53 -1.58 -1.63 -16.42
CA ARG A 53 -0.38 -0.79 -16.53
C ARG A 53 0.90 -1.60 -16.72
N LYS A 54 0.94 -2.84 -16.21
CA LYS A 54 2.12 -3.71 -16.23
C LYS A 54 2.05 -4.84 -17.27
N PHE A 55 0.96 -4.90 -18.01
CA PHE A 55 0.74 -5.83 -19.11
C PHE A 55 1.93 -5.89 -20.07
N ASP A 56 2.40 -7.11 -20.35
CA ASP A 56 3.60 -7.36 -21.18
C ASP A 56 3.51 -8.64 -22.03
N ASP A 57 2.35 -9.32 -22.08
CA ASP A 57 2.09 -10.61 -22.74
C ASP A 57 2.89 -11.82 -22.22
N SER A 58 3.96 -11.63 -21.46
CA SER A 58 4.76 -12.72 -20.89
C SER A 58 4.42 -13.01 -19.43
N THR A 59 4.42 -11.97 -18.60
CA THR A 59 4.22 -12.06 -17.15
C THR A 59 2.77 -11.77 -16.82
N ILE A 60 2.20 -10.78 -17.49
CA ILE A 60 0.82 -10.33 -17.29
C ILE A 60 0.09 -10.40 -18.63
N THR A 61 -0.96 -11.21 -18.65
CA THR A 61 -1.69 -11.64 -19.84
C THR A 61 -3.11 -11.08 -19.90
N ALA A 62 -3.75 -11.19 -21.07
CA ALA A 62 -5.16 -10.83 -21.22
C ALA A 62 -6.09 -11.73 -20.39
N GLN A 63 -5.62 -12.93 -20.01
CA GLN A 63 -6.39 -13.84 -19.17
C GLN A 63 -6.45 -13.34 -17.72
N ASP A 64 -5.41 -12.68 -17.23
CA ASP A 64 -5.36 -12.13 -15.86
C ASP A 64 -6.38 -11.00 -15.70
N VAL A 65 -6.49 -10.14 -16.72
CA VAL A 65 -7.53 -9.10 -16.80
C VAL A 65 -8.92 -9.73 -16.75
N LYS A 66 -9.17 -10.79 -17.55
CA LYS A 66 -10.46 -11.50 -17.56
C LYS A 66 -10.76 -12.17 -16.22
N ASN A 67 -9.75 -12.73 -15.55
CA ASN A 67 -9.91 -13.37 -14.24
C ASN A 67 -10.34 -12.34 -13.17
N LEU A 68 -9.71 -11.15 -13.15
CA LEU A 68 -10.07 -10.05 -12.27
C LEU A 68 -11.50 -9.54 -12.52
N ILE A 69 -11.85 -9.29 -13.78
CA ILE A 69 -13.18 -8.81 -14.19
C ILE A 69 -14.28 -9.81 -13.78
N ALA A 70 -13.97 -11.10 -13.86
CA ALA A 70 -14.90 -12.17 -13.50
C ALA A 70 -14.88 -12.54 -12.00
N LEU A 71 -14.14 -11.80 -11.16
CA LEU A 71 -13.97 -12.09 -9.73
C LEU A 71 -13.55 -13.55 -9.45
N LYS A 72 -12.68 -14.13 -10.29
CA LYS A 72 -12.19 -15.50 -10.04
C LYS A 72 -11.18 -15.50 -8.90
N SER A 73 -11.43 -16.28 -7.86
CA SER A 73 -10.47 -16.54 -6.79
C SER A 73 -9.54 -17.72 -7.14
N GLY A 74 -8.37 -17.78 -6.51
CA GLY A 74 -7.43 -18.91 -6.63
C GLY A 74 -6.77 -19.05 -8.02
N LYS A 75 -6.72 -17.96 -8.79
CA LYS A 75 -5.89 -17.87 -10.00
C LYS A 75 -4.64 -17.09 -9.70
N GLU A 76 -3.49 -17.58 -10.15
CA GLU A 76 -2.23 -16.86 -10.00
C GLU A 76 -2.31 -15.53 -10.77
N ILE A 77 -1.76 -14.49 -10.15
CA ILE A 77 -1.61 -13.18 -10.74
C ILE A 77 -0.33 -12.53 -10.24
N PHE A 78 0.22 -11.64 -11.04
CA PHE A 78 1.41 -10.87 -10.71
C PHE A 78 1.04 -9.43 -10.33
N PHE A 79 1.42 -9.03 -9.13
CA PHE A 79 1.22 -7.69 -8.61
C PHE A 79 2.54 -6.94 -8.54
N SER A 80 2.60 -5.73 -9.09
CA SER A 80 3.78 -4.86 -9.04
C SER A 80 3.52 -3.64 -8.13
N PRO A 81 3.86 -3.70 -6.82
CA PRO A 81 3.69 -2.58 -5.90
C PRO A 81 4.38 -1.30 -6.41
N SER A 82 3.86 -0.12 -6.07
CA SER A 82 4.50 1.14 -6.46
C SER A 82 5.74 1.46 -5.62
N ARG A 83 5.82 0.94 -4.40
CA ARG A 83 6.89 1.18 -3.44
C ARG A 83 7.02 0.07 -2.39
N VAL A 84 8.12 0.10 -1.65
CA VAL A 84 8.40 -0.81 -0.54
C VAL A 84 8.58 -0.02 0.76
N LEU A 85 8.00 -0.52 1.84
CA LEU A 85 8.19 0.00 3.20
C LEU A 85 8.98 -1.01 4.04
N MET A 86 9.95 -0.56 4.80
CA MET A 86 10.79 -1.45 5.62
C MET A 86 10.94 -0.89 7.02
N GLN A 87 11.08 -1.81 7.98
CA GLN A 87 11.53 -1.51 9.34
C GLN A 87 12.94 -2.07 9.56
N ASP A 88 13.63 -1.67 10.62
CA ASP A 88 15.06 -1.92 10.78
C ASP A 88 15.46 -3.37 11.11
N TYR A 89 14.60 -4.19 11.70
CA TYR A 89 14.88 -5.61 12.00
C TYR A 89 14.92 -6.45 10.73
N THR A 90 13.98 -6.24 9.81
CA THR A 90 13.93 -6.96 8.53
C THR A 90 14.64 -6.21 7.41
N GLY A 91 14.82 -4.89 7.56
CA GLY A 91 15.53 -4.07 6.59
C GLY A 91 17.04 -4.22 6.64
N VAL A 92 17.63 -4.41 7.82
CA VAL A 92 19.07 -4.71 7.94
C VAL A 92 19.49 -5.95 7.15
N PRO A 93 18.87 -7.14 7.32
CA PRO A 93 19.24 -8.31 6.53
C PRO A 93 19.02 -8.09 5.03
N ALA A 94 17.89 -7.50 4.62
CA ALA A 94 17.63 -7.23 3.20
C ALA A 94 18.66 -6.27 2.56
N ILE A 95 19.14 -5.27 3.30
CA ILE A 95 20.22 -4.40 2.84
C ILE A 95 21.56 -5.13 2.78
N ALA A 96 21.83 -6.04 3.73
CA ALA A 96 23.00 -6.90 3.67
C ALA A 96 22.95 -7.84 2.45
N ASP A 97 21.77 -8.38 2.12
CA ASP A 97 21.56 -9.24 0.95
C ASP A 97 21.81 -8.46 -0.35
N LEU A 98 21.32 -7.22 -0.47
CA LEU A 98 21.66 -6.36 -1.63
C LEU A 98 23.15 -6.05 -1.71
N ALA A 99 23.84 -5.87 -0.59
CA ALA A 99 25.30 -5.69 -0.57
C ALA A 99 26.02 -6.95 -1.06
N ALA A 100 25.60 -8.13 -0.57
CA ALA A 100 26.15 -9.42 -1.01
C ALA A 100 25.90 -9.67 -2.52
N MET A 101 24.71 -9.33 -3.02
CA MET A 101 24.40 -9.39 -4.45
C MET A 101 25.30 -8.47 -5.27
N ARG A 102 25.60 -7.25 -4.78
CA ARG A 102 26.56 -6.35 -5.43
C ARG A 102 27.95 -6.96 -5.53
N ASP A 103 28.44 -7.57 -4.46
CA ASP A 103 29.75 -8.24 -4.46
C ASP A 103 29.77 -9.41 -5.44
N LYS A 104 28.70 -10.22 -5.49
CA LYS A 104 28.57 -11.32 -6.44
C LYS A 104 28.58 -10.84 -7.89
N VAL A 105 27.77 -9.85 -8.23
CA VAL A 105 27.70 -9.24 -9.58
C VAL A 105 29.05 -8.67 -10.00
N LYS A 106 29.75 -7.99 -9.09
CA LYS A 106 31.10 -7.48 -9.33
C LYS A 106 32.10 -8.59 -9.60
N ASN A 107 32.06 -9.68 -8.83
CA ASN A 107 32.95 -10.84 -9.02
C ASN A 107 32.71 -11.55 -10.36
N GLU A 108 31.51 -11.41 -10.93
CA GLU A 108 31.17 -11.90 -12.28
C GLU A 108 31.53 -10.90 -13.41
N GLY A 109 32.15 -9.77 -13.07
CA GLY A 109 32.60 -8.77 -14.05
C GLY A 109 31.54 -7.77 -14.50
N PHE A 110 30.37 -7.75 -13.85
CA PHE A 110 29.30 -6.79 -14.13
C PHE A 110 29.39 -5.56 -13.21
N ASP A 111 28.75 -4.45 -13.60
CA ASP A 111 28.65 -3.26 -12.74
C ASP A 111 27.74 -3.58 -11.53
N PRO A 112 28.24 -3.53 -10.28
CA PRO A 112 27.41 -3.78 -9.09
C PRO A 112 26.24 -2.81 -8.96
N LYS A 113 26.30 -1.63 -9.60
CA LYS A 113 25.21 -0.64 -9.54
C LYS A 113 23.93 -1.08 -10.23
N ILE A 114 23.94 -2.19 -11.00
CA ILE A 114 22.71 -2.80 -11.51
C ILE A 114 21.82 -3.32 -10.37
N ILE A 115 22.43 -3.74 -9.25
CA ILE A 115 21.69 -4.10 -8.04
C ILE A 115 21.31 -2.80 -7.33
N ASN A 116 20.10 -2.33 -7.62
CA ASN A 116 19.56 -1.11 -7.04
C ASN A 116 18.02 -1.15 -7.06
N PRO A 117 17.35 -0.57 -6.04
CA PRO A 117 15.90 -0.43 -6.06
C PRO A 117 15.37 0.31 -7.30
N VAL A 118 14.40 -0.27 -8.01
CA VAL A 118 13.72 0.35 -9.17
C VAL A 118 12.43 1.07 -8.79
N VAL A 119 11.90 0.76 -7.60
CA VAL A 119 10.81 1.45 -6.92
C VAL A 119 11.32 2.21 -5.69
N PRO A 120 10.60 3.25 -5.22
CA PRO A 120 10.90 3.89 -3.95
C PRO A 120 10.88 2.89 -2.80
N VAL A 121 11.88 2.99 -1.93
CA VAL A 121 12.03 2.20 -0.70
C VAL A 121 12.20 3.18 0.45
N SER A 122 11.36 3.02 1.47
CA SER A 122 11.49 3.79 2.71
C SER A 122 11.75 2.84 3.85
N LEU A 123 12.89 3.00 4.53
CA LEU A 123 13.22 2.26 5.74
C LEU A 123 13.08 3.19 6.94
N VAL A 124 12.30 2.76 7.93
CA VAL A 124 12.11 3.46 9.20
C VAL A 124 12.83 2.69 10.31
N ILE A 125 13.60 3.39 11.14
CA ILE A 125 14.21 2.81 12.33
C ILE A 125 13.30 3.09 13.53
N ASP A 126 12.57 2.08 13.96
CA ASP A 126 11.56 2.18 15.02
C ASP A 126 11.46 0.93 15.91
N HIS A 127 12.05 -0.21 15.52
CA HIS A 127 12.04 -1.47 16.29
C HIS A 127 13.26 -1.60 17.23
N SER A 128 14.17 -0.63 17.22
CA SER A 128 15.41 -0.67 17.99
C SER A 128 15.37 0.10 19.32
N ILE A 129 14.48 1.09 19.45
CA ILE A 129 14.34 1.85 20.68
C ILE A 129 13.69 0.99 21.77
N SER A 130 14.18 1.09 23.00
CA SER A 130 13.63 0.41 24.17
C SER A 130 13.34 1.44 25.27
N VAL A 131 12.41 1.11 26.16
CA VAL A 131 12.10 1.94 27.32
C VAL A 131 13.06 1.57 28.46
N ASP A 132 14.29 2.08 28.39
CA ASP A 132 15.31 1.91 29.43
C ASP A 132 15.10 2.88 30.60
N SER A 133 14.61 4.08 30.30
CA SER A 133 14.27 5.18 31.20
C SER A 133 12.83 5.65 30.93
N PHE A 134 12.07 5.96 31.99
CA PHE A 134 10.68 6.41 31.89
C PHE A 134 10.30 7.41 33.00
N ALA A 135 9.23 8.17 32.76
CA ALA A 135 8.64 9.14 33.69
C ALA A 135 9.56 10.31 34.12
N THR A 136 10.56 10.67 33.31
CA THR A 136 11.40 11.87 33.48
C THR A 136 11.44 12.71 32.21
N SER A 137 11.82 14.00 32.32
CA SER A 137 12.01 14.87 31.16
C SER A 137 13.15 14.41 30.24
N GLU A 138 14.13 13.70 30.79
CA GLU A 138 15.33 13.24 30.11
C GLU A 138 15.16 11.84 29.48
N SER A 139 14.10 11.11 29.83
CA SER A 139 13.88 9.70 29.44
C SER A 139 14.03 9.46 27.94
N LEU A 140 13.46 10.35 27.10
CA LEU A 140 13.52 10.20 25.65
C LEU A 140 14.97 10.32 25.14
N GLU A 141 15.70 11.33 25.58
CA GLU A 141 17.08 11.56 25.16
C GLU A 141 17.99 10.41 25.63
N GLU A 142 17.78 9.92 26.84
CA GLU A 142 18.50 8.78 27.41
C GLU A 142 18.25 7.49 26.61
N ASN A 143 16.98 7.17 26.32
CA ASN A 143 16.61 5.98 25.53
C ASN A 143 17.21 6.04 24.12
N VAL A 144 17.15 7.19 23.45
CA VAL A 144 17.77 7.36 22.12
C VAL A 144 19.29 7.21 22.20
N LYS A 145 19.97 7.78 23.22
CA LYS A 145 21.41 7.59 23.40
C LYS A 145 21.79 6.11 23.56
N ILE A 146 21.06 5.37 24.40
CA ILE A 146 21.27 3.94 24.63
C ILE A 146 21.04 3.14 23.34
N GLU A 147 19.97 3.46 22.60
CA GLU A 147 19.66 2.85 21.31
C GLU A 147 20.82 3.00 20.31
N TYR A 148 21.38 4.21 20.17
CA TYR A 148 22.51 4.46 19.28
C TYR A 148 23.77 3.68 19.69
N LEU A 149 24.04 3.57 20.99
CA LEU A 149 25.17 2.79 21.50
C LEU A 149 25.01 1.30 21.16
N ARG A 150 23.81 0.74 21.36
CA ARG A 150 23.51 -0.68 21.11
C ARG A 150 23.51 -1.03 19.61
N ASN A 151 23.06 -0.11 18.75
CA ASN A 151 22.79 -0.42 17.33
C ASN A 151 23.75 0.27 16.34
N SER A 152 24.88 0.80 16.83
CA SER A 152 25.78 1.63 16.02
C SER A 152 26.25 0.98 14.71
N GLU A 153 26.51 -0.33 14.70
CA GLU A 153 26.91 -1.07 13.49
C GLU A 153 25.77 -1.17 12.46
N ARG A 154 24.57 -1.56 12.92
CA ARG A 154 23.36 -1.61 12.08
C ARG A 154 23.10 -0.25 11.43
N TYR A 155 23.24 0.84 12.19
CA TYR A 155 22.99 2.18 11.68
C TYR A 155 24.05 2.65 10.69
N LYS A 156 25.32 2.23 10.84
CA LYS A 156 26.36 2.48 9.83
C LYS A 156 26.02 1.79 8.50
N LEU A 157 25.55 0.54 8.53
CA LEU A 157 25.11 -0.17 7.33
C LEU A 157 23.92 0.54 6.65
N LEU A 158 22.88 0.91 7.42
CA LEU A 158 21.73 1.63 6.89
C LEU A 158 22.11 3.02 6.33
N LYS A 159 23.07 3.70 6.95
CA LYS A 159 23.60 4.98 6.47
C LYS A 159 24.37 4.82 5.17
N TRP A 160 25.16 3.75 5.04
CA TRP A 160 25.80 3.36 3.78
C TRP A 160 24.76 3.09 2.69
N ALA A 161 23.67 2.39 3.02
CA ALA A 161 22.60 2.11 2.05
C ALA A 161 21.93 3.40 1.56
N GLN A 162 21.67 4.35 2.46
CA GLN A 162 21.14 5.67 2.12
C GLN A 162 22.02 6.43 1.12
N SER A 163 23.34 6.35 1.24
CA SER A 163 24.26 7.02 0.31
C SER A 163 24.52 6.22 -0.98
N SER A 164 24.33 4.89 -0.95
CA SER A 164 24.78 3.97 -2.00
C SER A 164 23.66 3.42 -2.90
N LEU A 165 22.40 3.49 -2.46
CA LEU A 165 21.23 3.01 -3.19
C LEU A 165 20.37 4.19 -3.66
N LYS A 166 20.04 4.21 -4.96
CA LYS A 166 19.04 5.16 -5.50
C LYS A 166 17.65 4.70 -5.09
N ASN A 167 16.71 5.65 -5.00
CA ASN A 167 15.33 5.43 -4.57
C ASN A 167 15.20 4.91 -3.12
N PHE A 168 16.24 4.98 -2.31
CA PHE A 168 16.20 4.57 -0.91
C PHE A 168 16.17 5.78 0.02
N LYS A 169 15.21 5.80 0.95
CA LYS A 169 15.06 6.83 1.98
C LYS A 169 15.14 6.18 3.35
N LEU A 170 15.96 6.75 4.23
CA LEU A 170 16.13 6.32 5.61
C LEU A 170 15.51 7.34 6.55
N PHE A 171 14.65 6.89 7.45
CA PHE A 171 14.16 7.69 8.59
C PHE A 171 14.95 7.29 9.83
N PRO A 172 15.67 8.23 10.46
CA PRO A 172 16.50 7.94 11.63
C PRO A 172 15.65 7.58 12.87
N PRO A 173 16.27 7.01 13.91
CA PRO A 173 15.64 6.80 15.20
C PRO A 173 14.94 8.07 15.71
N GLY A 174 13.79 7.89 16.37
CA GLY A 174 13.00 8.99 16.92
C GLY A 174 12.14 9.74 15.90
N SER A 175 12.12 9.33 14.63
CA SER A 175 11.24 9.94 13.60
C SER A 175 9.77 9.60 13.78
N GLY A 176 9.45 8.51 14.50
CA GLY A 176 8.12 7.93 14.63
C GLY A 176 8.09 6.46 14.22
N ILE A 177 6.89 5.87 14.18
CA ILE A 177 6.66 4.46 13.86
C ILE A 177 6.37 4.30 12.38
N CYS A 178 6.83 3.21 11.78
CA CYS A 178 6.83 2.93 10.35
C CYS A 178 5.46 3.14 9.70
N HIS A 179 4.39 2.56 10.26
CA HIS A 179 3.03 2.67 9.72
C HIS A 179 2.43 4.05 9.88
N GLN A 180 2.76 4.77 10.95
CA GLN A 180 2.29 6.14 11.17
C GLN A 180 2.97 7.11 10.19
N ILE A 181 4.30 7.02 10.06
CA ILE A 181 5.06 7.78 9.05
C ILE A 181 4.56 7.45 7.65
N ASN A 182 4.23 6.18 7.39
CA ASN A 182 3.64 5.78 6.13
C ASN A 182 2.32 6.53 5.89
N LEU A 183 1.37 6.42 6.82
CA LEU A 183 0.03 6.99 6.73
C LEU A 183 0.02 8.52 6.68
N GLU A 184 0.94 9.21 7.36
CA GLU A 184 0.96 10.67 7.48
C GLU A 184 1.84 11.37 6.44
N TYR A 185 2.92 10.72 6.01
CA TYR A 185 3.98 11.39 5.26
C TYR A 185 4.36 10.71 3.93
N LEU A 186 4.49 9.38 3.89
CA LEU A 186 4.99 8.69 2.68
C LEU A 186 3.94 8.46 1.60
N THR A 187 2.68 8.28 1.98
CA THR A 187 1.62 7.90 1.05
C THR A 187 1.27 9.00 0.07
N GLU A 188 1.13 8.64 -1.20
CA GLU A 188 0.67 9.57 -2.24
C GLU A 188 -0.81 9.36 -2.61
N VAL A 189 -1.39 8.19 -2.29
CA VAL A 189 -2.72 7.71 -2.72
C VAL A 189 -2.82 7.53 -4.25
N VAL A 190 -2.45 8.55 -5.02
CA VAL A 190 -2.23 8.51 -6.46
C VAL A 190 -0.79 8.91 -6.73
N SER A 191 0.03 7.93 -7.09
CA SER A 191 1.45 8.16 -7.37
C SER A 191 1.70 8.81 -8.71
N LYS A 192 2.77 9.61 -8.79
CA LYS A 192 3.21 10.32 -10.00
C LYS A 192 4.65 9.95 -10.37
N LYS A 193 4.86 9.39 -11.56
CA LYS A 193 6.21 9.15 -12.13
C LYS A 193 6.26 9.61 -13.58
N ASN A 194 7.15 10.54 -13.91
CA ASN A 194 7.32 11.07 -15.28
C ASN A 194 5.99 11.52 -15.94
N ASN A 195 5.19 12.32 -15.22
CA ASN A 195 3.85 12.76 -15.63
C ASN A 195 2.84 11.64 -15.90
N PHE A 196 3.11 10.44 -15.38
CA PHE A 196 2.18 9.32 -15.39
C PHE A 196 1.59 9.10 -14.00
N LEU A 197 0.26 9.00 -13.90
CA LEU A 197 -0.47 8.74 -12.66
C LEU A 197 -0.91 7.28 -12.57
N PHE A 198 -0.86 6.72 -11.37
CA PHE A 198 -1.30 5.36 -11.05
C PHE A 198 -1.65 5.25 -9.57
N CYS A 199 -2.33 4.17 -9.19
CA CYS A 199 -2.69 3.93 -7.79
C CYS A 199 -1.44 3.67 -6.94
N ASP A 200 -1.32 4.36 -5.80
CA ASP A 200 -0.31 4.01 -4.80
C ASP A 200 -0.62 2.62 -4.23
N SER A 201 0.42 1.81 -4.04
CA SER A 201 0.36 0.45 -3.50
C SER A 201 1.69 0.09 -2.86
N VAL A 202 1.65 -0.61 -1.73
CA VAL A 202 2.86 -0.85 -0.95
C VAL A 202 2.87 -2.26 -0.40
N VAL A 203 4.02 -2.90 -0.49
CA VAL A 203 4.32 -4.02 0.39
C VAL A 203 5.38 -3.59 1.39
N GLY A 204 5.33 -4.17 2.58
CA GLY A 204 6.34 -3.88 3.57
C GLY A 204 6.80 -5.08 4.35
N THR A 205 7.99 -5.00 4.91
CA THR A 205 8.59 -6.08 5.72
C THR A 205 8.08 -6.07 7.17
N ASP A 206 6.80 -5.73 7.32
CA ASP A 206 6.06 -5.60 8.55
C ASP A 206 4.58 -5.92 8.27
N SER A 207 4.00 -6.80 9.08
CA SER A 207 2.62 -7.30 8.93
C SER A 207 1.58 -6.18 8.92
N HIS A 208 1.79 -5.14 9.71
CA HIS A 208 0.84 -4.04 9.92
C HIS A 208 0.94 -2.94 8.88
N THR A 209 1.73 -3.17 7.79
CA THR A 209 1.70 -2.33 6.57
C THR A 209 0.26 -2.14 6.07
N THR A 210 -0.64 -3.06 6.42
CA THR A 210 -2.07 -2.99 6.16
C THR A 210 -2.78 -1.76 6.73
N MET A 211 -2.21 -1.05 7.71
CA MET A 211 -2.76 0.21 8.25
C MET A 211 -3.04 1.24 7.14
N VAL A 212 -2.21 1.24 6.10
CA VAL A 212 -2.31 2.17 4.96
C VAL A 212 -3.59 1.98 4.11
N ASN A 213 -4.22 0.81 4.20
CA ASN A 213 -5.45 0.50 3.47
C ASN A 213 -6.63 1.39 3.87
N ALA A 214 -6.55 2.07 5.02
CA ALA A 214 -7.50 3.10 5.43
C ALA A 214 -7.54 4.31 4.48
N LEU A 215 -6.45 4.57 3.74
CA LEU A 215 -6.34 5.61 2.71
C LEU A 215 -6.58 5.06 1.28
N ALA A 216 -7.22 3.90 1.16
CA ALA A 216 -7.47 3.20 -0.11
C ALA A 216 -6.20 2.85 -0.90
N ILE A 217 -5.08 2.69 -0.21
CA ILE A 217 -3.82 2.25 -0.76
C ILE A 217 -3.73 0.77 -0.52
N LEU A 218 -3.72 -0.03 -1.57
CA LEU A 218 -3.65 -1.48 -1.43
C LEU A 218 -2.25 -1.87 -0.95
N GLY A 219 -2.14 -2.38 0.28
CA GLY A 219 -0.87 -2.81 0.84
C GLY A 219 -0.96 -3.77 2.01
N TRP A 220 0.10 -4.56 2.17
CA TRP A 220 0.18 -5.64 3.15
C TRP A 220 1.63 -6.02 3.48
N GLY A 221 1.80 -6.81 4.55
CA GLY A 221 3.11 -7.32 4.96
C GLY A 221 3.59 -8.50 4.12
N VAL A 222 4.88 -8.52 3.81
CA VAL A 222 5.59 -9.61 3.10
C VAL A 222 6.92 -9.93 3.80
N GLY A 223 7.57 -11.02 3.41
CA GLY A 223 8.92 -11.34 3.86
C GLY A 223 9.98 -10.42 3.26
N GLY A 224 11.20 -10.47 3.82
CA GLY A 224 12.34 -9.70 3.32
C GLY A 224 12.69 -10.04 1.87
N ILE A 225 12.67 -11.32 1.52
CA ILE A 225 13.00 -11.82 0.17
C ILE A 225 11.99 -11.30 -0.86
N GLU A 226 10.69 -11.33 -0.57
CA GLU A 226 9.68 -10.78 -1.47
C GLU A 226 9.84 -9.26 -1.63
N ALA A 227 10.14 -8.55 -0.54
CA ALA A 227 10.41 -7.11 -0.59
C ALA A 227 11.65 -6.79 -1.46
N GLU A 228 12.74 -7.55 -1.31
CA GLU A 228 13.94 -7.43 -2.15
C GLU A 228 13.66 -7.71 -3.62
N ALA A 229 12.86 -8.74 -3.91
CA ALA A 229 12.43 -9.06 -5.27
C ALA A 229 11.70 -7.88 -5.90
N VAL A 230 10.77 -7.25 -5.17
CA VAL A 230 10.07 -6.02 -5.60
C VAL A 230 11.04 -4.85 -5.78
N MET A 231 12.00 -4.68 -4.87
CA MET A 231 13.04 -3.66 -5.01
C MET A 231 13.80 -3.83 -6.32
N LEU A 232 14.09 -5.07 -6.73
CA LEU A 232 14.78 -5.39 -7.99
C LEU A 232 13.85 -5.47 -9.21
N GLY A 233 12.55 -5.18 -9.04
CA GLY A 233 11.58 -5.05 -10.13
C GLY A 233 10.82 -6.32 -10.46
N GLN A 234 10.97 -7.38 -9.67
CA GLN A 234 10.14 -8.58 -9.78
C GLN A 234 8.74 -8.30 -9.21
N PRO A 235 7.66 -8.66 -9.93
CA PRO A 235 6.33 -8.63 -9.36
C PRO A 235 6.16 -9.75 -8.31
N ILE A 236 5.23 -9.55 -7.39
CA ILE A 236 4.81 -10.55 -6.42
C ILE A 236 3.83 -11.50 -7.12
N SER A 237 4.11 -12.80 -7.10
CA SER A 237 3.11 -13.81 -7.41
C SER A 237 2.15 -13.96 -6.23
N MET A 238 0.86 -13.89 -6.50
CA MET A 238 -0.19 -14.13 -5.51
C MET A 238 -1.36 -14.86 -6.15
N GLN A 239 -2.16 -15.53 -5.33
CA GLN A 239 -3.46 -16.03 -5.76
C GLN A 239 -4.48 -14.89 -5.67
N LEU A 240 -5.33 -14.74 -6.67
CA LEU A 240 -6.45 -13.80 -6.62
C LEU A 240 -7.30 -14.10 -5.39
N PRO A 241 -7.39 -13.16 -4.42
CA PRO A 241 -8.01 -13.41 -3.14
C PRO A 241 -9.51 -13.27 -3.26
N GLU A 242 -10.27 -14.06 -2.49
CA GLU A 242 -11.68 -13.74 -2.27
C GLU A 242 -11.79 -12.38 -1.58
N VAL A 243 -12.83 -11.61 -1.89
CA VAL A 243 -13.15 -10.35 -1.21
C VAL A 243 -14.41 -10.53 -0.40
N VAL A 244 -14.27 -10.35 0.91
CA VAL A 244 -15.38 -10.33 1.87
C VAL A 244 -15.78 -8.87 2.10
N GLY A 245 -16.98 -8.51 1.68
CA GLY A 245 -17.56 -7.19 1.91
C GLY A 245 -18.15 -7.12 3.32
N ILE A 246 -17.69 -6.18 4.14
CA ILE A 246 -18.22 -5.96 5.49
C ILE A 246 -19.07 -4.69 5.51
N LYS A 247 -20.39 -4.87 5.68
CA LYS A 247 -21.34 -3.77 5.67
C LYS A 247 -21.41 -3.10 7.04
N ILE A 248 -20.79 -1.94 7.16
CA ILE A 248 -20.89 -1.10 8.35
C ILE A 248 -22.15 -0.24 8.25
N SER A 249 -22.99 -0.31 9.28
CA SER A 249 -24.21 0.49 9.41
C SER A 249 -24.34 1.07 10.82
N GLY A 250 -25.15 2.12 10.96
CA GLY A 250 -25.33 2.82 12.22
C GLY A 250 -24.18 3.76 12.58
N LYS A 251 -24.11 4.14 13.86
CA LYS A 251 -23.11 5.01 14.46
C LYS A 251 -22.69 4.41 15.80
N LEU A 252 -21.43 4.59 16.18
CA LEU A 252 -20.95 4.22 17.51
C LEU A 252 -21.70 5.01 18.59
N ASN A 253 -22.06 4.33 19.68
CA ASN A 253 -22.63 4.96 20.87
C ASN A 253 -21.58 5.82 21.57
N GLU A 254 -22.04 6.82 22.32
CA GLU A 254 -21.14 7.66 23.12
C GLU A 254 -20.37 6.80 24.14
N GLY A 255 -19.09 7.10 24.33
CA GLY A 255 -18.18 6.34 25.19
C GLY A 255 -17.51 5.13 24.54
N ILE A 256 -17.94 4.70 23.33
CA ILE A 256 -17.26 3.65 22.58
C ILE A 256 -16.04 4.22 21.86
N THR A 257 -14.89 3.58 22.04
CA THR A 257 -13.61 4.02 21.45
C THR A 257 -13.28 3.28 20.15
N ALA A 258 -12.26 3.78 19.43
CA ALA A 258 -11.70 3.09 18.26
C ALA A 258 -11.18 1.69 18.64
N THR A 259 -10.60 1.54 19.83
CA THR A 259 -10.09 0.27 20.36
C THR A 259 -11.21 -0.74 20.57
N ASP A 260 -12.32 -0.33 21.20
CA ASP A 260 -13.48 -1.21 21.41
C ASP A 260 -14.03 -1.71 20.06
N THR A 261 -14.12 -0.79 19.10
CA THR A 261 -14.63 -1.07 17.75
C THR A 261 -13.74 -2.08 17.03
N VAL A 262 -12.42 -1.89 17.04
CA VAL A 262 -11.51 -2.80 16.33
C VAL A 262 -11.44 -4.17 17.00
N LEU A 263 -11.48 -4.26 18.33
CA LEU A 263 -11.45 -5.54 19.02
C LEU A 263 -12.72 -6.36 18.72
N PHE A 264 -13.89 -5.70 18.71
CA PHE A 264 -15.15 -6.32 18.31
C PHE A 264 -15.12 -6.80 16.85
N LEU A 265 -14.66 -5.96 15.92
CA LEU A 265 -14.53 -6.34 14.51
C LEU A 265 -13.54 -7.48 14.32
N THR A 266 -12.39 -7.45 15.02
CA THR A 266 -11.38 -8.51 14.97
C THR A 266 -11.95 -9.84 15.44
N GLU A 267 -12.69 -9.85 16.55
CA GLU A 267 -13.35 -11.07 17.05
C GLU A 267 -14.34 -11.64 16.03
N LYS A 268 -15.16 -10.78 15.42
CA LYS A 268 -16.12 -11.19 14.39
C LYS A 268 -15.45 -11.71 13.12
N LEU A 269 -14.44 -11.00 12.61
CA LEU A 269 -13.73 -11.37 11.39
C LEU A 269 -12.94 -12.67 11.57
N ARG A 270 -12.39 -12.91 12.76
CA ARG A 270 -11.80 -14.22 13.12
C ARG A 270 -12.82 -15.35 13.02
N LYS A 271 -14.04 -15.14 13.55
CA LYS A 271 -15.13 -16.14 13.47
C LYS A 271 -15.59 -16.38 12.03
N LEU A 272 -15.53 -15.37 11.17
CA LEU A 272 -15.83 -15.47 9.74
C LEU A 272 -14.73 -16.15 8.90
N ASN A 273 -13.56 -16.43 9.49
CA ASN A 273 -12.42 -17.08 8.84
C ASN A 273 -11.99 -16.40 7.52
N VAL A 274 -11.57 -15.13 7.63
CA VAL A 274 -11.09 -14.33 6.49
C VAL A 274 -9.61 -14.55 6.15
N VAL A 275 -9.02 -15.67 6.56
CA VAL A 275 -7.60 -15.97 6.36
C VAL A 275 -7.24 -15.98 4.87
N GLY A 276 -6.25 -15.17 4.47
CA GLY A 276 -5.80 -15.08 3.07
C GLY A 276 -6.79 -14.41 2.11
N LYS A 277 -7.88 -13.83 2.64
CA LYS A 277 -8.87 -13.07 1.87
C LYS A 277 -8.60 -11.57 1.98
N PHE A 278 -9.17 -10.80 1.05
CA PHE A 278 -9.31 -9.37 1.21
C PHE A 278 -10.60 -9.08 1.98
N VAL A 279 -10.53 -8.15 2.93
CA VAL A 279 -11.71 -7.60 3.59
C VAL A 279 -11.88 -6.18 3.06
N GLU A 280 -13.07 -5.85 2.57
CA GLU A 280 -13.39 -4.50 2.10
C GLU A 280 -14.60 -3.97 2.86
N PHE A 281 -14.42 -2.82 3.51
CA PHE A 281 -15.48 -2.20 4.30
C PHE A 281 -16.33 -1.30 3.41
N PHE A 282 -17.65 -1.40 3.54
CA PHE A 282 -18.61 -0.61 2.79
C PHE A 282 -19.87 -0.32 3.60
N GLY A 283 -20.79 0.48 3.04
CA GLY A 283 -22.09 0.74 3.65
C GLY A 283 -22.24 2.13 4.29
N PRO A 284 -23.46 2.46 4.75
CA PRO A 284 -23.82 3.81 5.17
C PRO A 284 -23.11 4.28 6.44
N GLY A 285 -22.54 3.35 7.23
CA GLY A 285 -21.80 3.66 8.45
C GLY A 285 -20.38 4.17 8.21
N LEU A 286 -19.79 3.98 7.02
CA LEU A 286 -18.42 4.44 6.72
C LEU A 286 -18.24 5.95 6.92
N LYS A 287 -19.27 6.75 6.60
CA LYS A 287 -19.25 8.20 6.77
C LYS A 287 -19.14 8.66 8.23
N ASN A 288 -19.44 7.75 9.17
CA ASN A 288 -19.36 8.01 10.60
C ASN A 288 -17.99 7.63 11.18
N LEU A 289 -17.13 6.96 10.40
CA LEU A 289 -15.79 6.59 10.81
C LEU A 289 -14.77 7.61 10.31
N ASN A 290 -14.05 8.24 11.22
CA ASN A 290 -12.91 9.07 10.89
C ASN A 290 -11.71 8.23 10.45
N LEU A 291 -10.69 8.85 9.85
CA LEU A 291 -9.56 8.08 9.33
C LEU A 291 -8.76 7.34 10.42
N SER A 292 -8.66 7.89 11.63
CA SER A 292 -7.95 7.21 12.73
C SER A 292 -8.65 5.90 13.15
N GLU A 293 -9.98 5.87 13.11
CA GLU A 293 -10.75 4.64 13.35
C GLU A 293 -10.53 3.63 12.21
N ARG A 294 -10.57 4.09 10.95
CA ARG A 294 -10.30 3.24 9.78
C ARG A 294 -8.89 2.66 9.79
N SER A 295 -7.90 3.46 10.15
CA SER A 295 -6.50 3.02 10.23
C SER A 295 -6.31 2.00 11.33
N THR A 296 -6.96 2.18 12.48
CA THR A 296 -6.97 1.19 13.57
C THR A 296 -7.56 -0.15 13.10
N ILE A 297 -8.69 -0.13 12.37
CA ILE A 297 -9.32 -1.34 11.83
C ILE A 297 -8.44 -2.03 10.76
N SER A 298 -7.85 -1.24 9.87
CA SER A 298 -6.99 -1.76 8.78
C SER A 298 -5.67 -2.30 9.31
N ASN A 299 -5.13 -1.66 10.36
CA ASN A 299 -3.92 -2.08 11.06
C ASN A 299 -4.08 -3.50 11.60
N MET A 300 -5.23 -3.84 12.16
CA MET A 300 -5.47 -5.16 12.77
C MET A 300 -5.74 -6.31 11.78
N ALA A 301 -5.54 -6.10 10.48
CA ALA A 301 -5.76 -7.15 9.47
C ALA A 301 -4.97 -8.45 9.71
N PRO A 302 -3.69 -8.40 10.11
CA PRO A 302 -2.96 -9.61 10.49
C PRO A 302 -3.62 -10.35 11.65
N GLU A 303 -4.19 -9.64 12.63
CA GLU A 303 -4.84 -10.24 13.79
C GLU A 303 -6.11 -11.01 13.41
N TYR A 304 -6.92 -10.51 12.48
CA TYR A 304 -8.08 -11.26 11.97
C TYR A 304 -7.77 -12.15 10.76
N GLY A 305 -6.51 -12.20 10.32
CA GLY A 305 -5.99 -13.12 9.30
C GLY A 305 -6.17 -12.68 7.85
N ALA A 306 -6.81 -11.53 7.60
CA ALA A 306 -6.98 -11.03 6.25
C ALA A 306 -5.64 -10.53 5.69
N THR A 307 -5.46 -10.64 4.37
CA THR A 307 -4.31 -10.04 3.70
C THR A 307 -4.39 -8.51 3.75
N CYS A 308 -5.59 -7.94 3.67
CA CYS A 308 -5.81 -6.51 3.86
C CYS A 308 -7.23 -6.22 4.40
N GLY A 309 -7.37 -5.07 5.07
CA GLY A 309 -8.64 -4.47 5.45
C GLY A 309 -8.80 -3.13 4.76
N PHE A 310 -9.57 -3.08 3.67
CA PHE A 310 -9.57 -1.98 2.71
C PHE A 310 -10.74 -1.01 2.90
N PHE A 311 -10.43 0.29 2.90
CA PHE A 311 -11.42 1.37 2.86
C PHE A 311 -11.26 2.16 1.56
N PRO A 312 -12.33 2.42 0.79
CA PRO A 312 -12.23 3.13 -0.47
C PRO A 312 -12.06 4.65 -0.29
N ILE A 313 -11.60 5.34 -1.34
CA ILE A 313 -11.37 6.79 -1.33
C ILE A 313 -12.71 7.50 -1.19
N ASP A 314 -12.81 8.41 -0.22
CA ASP A 314 -14.00 9.21 0.04
C ASP A 314 -13.67 10.62 0.57
N LEU A 315 -14.70 11.33 1.06
CA LEU A 315 -14.52 12.67 1.63
C LEU A 315 -13.66 12.69 2.89
N GLU A 316 -13.75 11.66 3.74
CA GLU A 316 -12.92 11.56 4.95
C GLU A 316 -11.44 11.39 4.58
N THR A 317 -11.16 10.61 3.52
CA THR A 317 -9.82 10.50 2.94
C THR A 317 -9.26 11.88 2.60
N ILE A 318 -10.01 12.69 1.84
CA ILE A 318 -9.58 14.04 1.46
C ILE A 318 -9.42 14.97 2.68
N LYS A 319 -10.32 14.86 3.67
CA LYS A 319 -10.24 15.64 4.91
C LYS A 319 -8.97 15.32 5.69
N TYR A 320 -8.63 14.03 5.83
CA TYR A 320 -7.40 13.62 6.50
C TYR A 320 -6.16 14.13 5.78
N LEU A 321 -6.10 13.95 4.45
CA LEU A 321 -4.96 14.44 3.66
C LEU A 321 -4.74 15.96 3.83
N LYS A 322 -5.82 16.75 3.88
CA LYS A 322 -5.73 18.19 4.20
C LYS A 322 -5.18 18.45 5.60
N MET A 323 -5.69 17.74 6.60
CA MET A 323 -5.30 17.91 8.01
C MET A 323 -3.79 17.66 8.22
N THR A 324 -3.26 16.62 7.60
CA THR A 324 -1.83 16.26 7.62
C THR A 324 -0.95 17.10 6.70
N GLY A 325 -1.48 18.16 6.08
CA GLY A 325 -0.68 19.10 5.29
C GLY A 325 -0.30 18.63 3.89
N ARG A 326 -1.06 17.70 3.26
CA ARG A 326 -0.77 17.33 1.87
C ARG A 326 -1.03 18.50 0.93
N GLU A 327 -0.18 18.61 -0.09
CA GLU A 327 -0.24 19.66 -1.09
C GLU A 327 -1.60 19.73 -1.79
N LYS A 328 -2.12 20.96 -1.97
CA LYS A 328 -3.42 21.19 -2.62
C LYS A 328 -3.48 20.59 -4.03
N THR A 329 -2.37 20.64 -4.76
CA THR A 329 -2.25 20.04 -6.10
C THR A 329 -2.40 18.52 -6.05
N GLN A 330 -1.78 17.86 -5.06
CA GLN A 330 -1.89 16.41 -4.89
C GLN A 330 -3.32 16.01 -4.51
N ILE A 331 -3.97 16.74 -3.60
CA ILE A 331 -5.37 16.51 -3.25
C ILE A 331 -6.29 16.61 -4.49
N ASN A 332 -6.06 17.61 -5.34
CA ASN A 332 -6.83 17.79 -6.58
C ASN A 332 -6.57 16.66 -7.60
N ILE A 333 -5.33 16.17 -7.69
CA ILE A 333 -5.00 14.97 -8.48
C ILE A 333 -5.80 13.78 -7.96
N ILE A 334 -5.74 13.51 -6.66
CA ILE A 334 -6.42 12.37 -6.03
C ILE A 334 -7.92 12.41 -6.30
N GLU A 335 -8.57 13.55 -6.03
CA GLU A 335 -10.01 13.70 -6.22
C GLU A 335 -10.44 13.52 -7.68
N LYS A 336 -9.75 14.16 -8.64
CA LYS A 336 -10.14 14.05 -10.05
C LYS A 336 -9.79 12.71 -10.68
N PHE A 337 -8.63 12.14 -10.33
CA PHE A 337 -8.19 10.84 -10.81
C PHE A 337 -9.14 9.75 -10.31
N SER A 338 -9.40 9.70 -8.99
CA SER A 338 -10.26 8.68 -8.39
C SER A 338 -11.69 8.74 -8.93
N LYS A 339 -12.29 9.94 -9.08
CA LYS A 339 -13.62 10.09 -9.70
C LYS A 339 -13.64 9.61 -11.15
N LYS A 340 -12.64 9.97 -11.97
CA LYS A 340 -12.56 9.51 -13.36
C LYS A 340 -12.37 7.99 -13.49
N GLN A 341 -11.70 7.38 -12.53
CA GLN A 341 -11.35 5.96 -12.57
C GLN A 341 -12.38 5.04 -11.90
N ASN A 342 -13.52 5.59 -11.44
CA ASN A 342 -14.44 4.86 -10.56
C ASN A 342 -13.74 4.28 -9.32
N LEU A 343 -12.80 5.00 -8.71
CA LEU A 343 -12.15 4.65 -7.43
C LEU A 343 -12.71 5.44 -6.24
N TRP A 344 -13.57 6.42 -6.52
CA TRP A 344 -14.23 7.23 -5.51
C TRP A 344 -15.50 6.55 -5.01
N HIS A 345 -15.61 6.34 -3.69
CA HIS A 345 -16.78 5.79 -3.04
C HIS A 345 -17.95 6.78 -3.07
N THR A 346 -19.12 6.28 -3.47
CA THR A 346 -20.38 7.01 -3.48
C THR A 346 -21.41 6.29 -2.60
N ASP A 347 -22.54 6.94 -2.32
CA ASP A 347 -23.61 6.33 -1.51
C ASP A 347 -24.29 5.15 -2.21
N ASP A 348 -24.03 4.91 -3.50
CA ASP A 348 -24.56 3.79 -4.30
C ASP A 348 -23.65 2.56 -4.19
N HIS A 349 -23.64 1.95 -3.00
CA HIS A 349 -22.76 0.85 -2.63
C HIS A 349 -23.37 -0.54 -2.86
N GLU A 350 -24.66 -0.64 -3.21
CA GLU A 350 -25.36 -1.92 -3.40
C GLU A 350 -24.99 -2.65 -4.71
N LYS A 351 -24.29 -1.96 -5.62
CA LYS A 351 -23.90 -2.51 -6.93
C LYS A 351 -22.62 -3.33 -6.91
N ILE A 352 -21.81 -3.20 -5.87
CA ILE A 352 -20.52 -3.89 -5.77
C ILE A 352 -20.76 -5.36 -5.45
N LYS A 353 -20.12 -6.24 -6.23
CA LYS A 353 -20.18 -7.68 -6.04
C LYS A 353 -18.96 -8.13 -5.26
N TYR A 354 -19.20 -8.74 -4.11
CA TYR A 354 -18.22 -9.40 -3.29
C TYR A 354 -18.38 -10.92 -3.39
N HIS A 355 -17.36 -11.70 -3.03
CA HIS A 355 -17.47 -13.16 -2.93
C HIS A 355 -18.39 -13.56 -1.78
N GLN A 356 -18.38 -12.76 -0.71
CA GLN A 356 -19.23 -12.90 0.47
C GLN A 356 -19.55 -11.50 1.02
N VAL A 357 -20.75 -11.31 1.58
CA VAL A 357 -21.17 -10.06 2.24
C VAL A 357 -21.67 -10.39 3.64
N GLU A 358 -21.22 -9.64 4.64
CA GLU A 358 -21.61 -9.78 6.06
C GLU A 358 -21.97 -8.43 6.71
#